data_AF-A0A6J8EER6-F1
#
_entry.id   AF-A0A6J8EER6-F1
#
_cell.length_a   1.000
_cell.length_b   1.000
_cell.length_c   1.000
_cell.angle_alpha   90.00
_cell.angle_beta   90.00
_cell.angle_gamma   90.00
#
_symmetry.space_group_name_H-M   'P 1'
#
loop_
_entity.id
_entity.type
_entity.pdbx_description
1 polymer ?
#
loop_
_entity_poly.entity_id
_entity_poly.type
_entity_poly.pdbx_seq_one_letter_code
_entity_poly.pdbx_strand_id
1 'polypeptide(L)'
;MLQPTALSYLVLVIFIAFINSIWIIKAESNFDWKPDINGTNDYSCNLDYCTGNQFEVNRCCACAHIASNVPEFSPLHIEIINNKGESVVILNKKDTGAVNVSITHSNGWLRHFPSNLCDFKSELKSIDFSYNHIKVWANLSCLYMLDSLKLTGNRLTTVSNSTFIGLYSLRSVDLSFNEIRTIDLHMLSDQSIHLFNIDLSNNLMKTLDASNMIIQDKFFCKIDFSHNEIQGLTSKVGTLLENEVHQNGGDILLRNMREEFVFKEWLSDFADAIEDYQTIFSNFRGTYDIKNSKVHCDCRVGRFLKYCPNDFYRIYKSKDNEFICGSPEKLVNISVFGIPLYDDVFDEMICEVWDHCPRKCKCVEQPRRERLL
;
A
#
# COMPACT_ATOMS: atom_id res chain seq x y z
N MET A 1 18.13 -54.21 3.57
CA MET A 1 18.13 -53.13 2.57
C MET A 1 17.19 -52.05 3.08
N LEU A 2 17.72 -51.01 3.71
CA LEU A 2 16.96 -49.83 4.15
C LEU A 2 17.22 -48.73 3.10
N GLN A 3 16.15 -48.20 2.52
CA GLN A 3 16.21 -47.20 1.45
C GLN A 3 16.66 -45.82 1.96
N PRO A 4 17.48 -45.08 1.17
CA PRO A 4 17.99 -43.76 1.53
C PRO A 4 16.95 -42.68 1.16
N THR A 5 15.95 -42.47 2.01
CA THR A 5 14.98 -41.36 1.84
C THR A 5 14.84 -40.49 3.08
N ALA A 6 15.24 -40.97 4.26
CA ALA A 6 15.18 -40.16 5.48
C ALA A 6 16.33 -39.14 5.60
N LEU A 7 17.52 -39.45 5.06
CA LEU A 7 18.69 -38.57 5.17
C LEU A 7 18.61 -37.36 4.23
N SER A 8 17.98 -37.48 3.06
CA SER A 8 17.81 -36.36 2.12
C SER A 8 16.76 -35.35 2.59
N TYR A 9 15.69 -35.81 3.25
CA TYR A 9 14.70 -34.93 3.88
C TYR A 9 15.26 -34.21 5.10
N LEU A 10 16.06 -34.87 5.94
CA LEU A 10 16.69 -34.21 7.08
C LEU A 10 17.69 -33.12 6.64
N VAL A 11 18.46 -33.37 5.58
CA VAL A 11 19.40 -32.37 5.03
C VAL A 11 18.66 -31.20 4.39
N LEU A 12 17.53 -31.42 3.71
CA LEU A 12 16.70 -30.36 3.14
C LEU A 12 16.02 -29.51 4.24
N VAL A 13 15.52 -30.15 5.30
CA VAL A 13 14.90 -29.46 6.46
C VAL A 13 15.95 -28.69 7.26
N ILE A 14 17.16 -29.23 7.42
CA ILE A 14 18.27 -28.52 8.06
C ILE A 14 18.76 -27.37 7.17
N PHE A 15 18.79 -27.49 5.84
CA PHE A 15 19.13 -26.38 4.94
C PHE A 15 18.08 -25.27 4.95
N ILE A 16 16.78 -25.61 4.98
CA ILE A 16 15.69 -24.63 5.12
C ILE A 16 15.74 -23.97 6.51
N ALA A 17 16.05 -24.74 7.57
CA ALA A 17 16.24 -24.21 8.91
C ALA A 17 17.50 -23.35 9.03
N PHE A 18 18.57 -23.62 8.28
CA PHE A 18 19.79 -22.80 8.23
C PHE A 18 19.60 -21.51 7.40
N ILE A 19 18.81 -21.54 6.33
CA ILE A 19 18.45 -20.32 5.58
C ILE A 19 17.53 -19.43 6.44
N ASN A 20 16.57 -20.02 7.16
CA ASN A 20 15.73 -19.28 8.10
C ASN A 20 16.51 -18.75 9.31
N SER A 21 17.54 -19.44 9.80
CA SER A 21 18.33 -18.97 10.96
C SER A 21 19.47 -17.99 10.62
N ILE A 22 19.77 -17.76 9.34
CA ILE A 22 20.77 -16.76 8.89
C ILE A 22 20.13 -15.43 8.43
N TRP A 23 18.81 -15.39 8.24
CA TRP A 23 18.06 -14.14 7.97
C TRP A 23 17.04 -13.76 9.05
N ILE A 24 16.90 -14.54 10.12
CA ILE A 24 16.31 -14.04 11.36
C ILE A 24 17.41 -13.28 12.13
N ILE A 25 17.82 -12.15 11.57
CA ILE A 25 17.80 -10.97 12.42
C ILE A 25 16.32 -10.82 12.71
N LYS A 26 15.88 -11.30 13.89
CA LYS A 26 14.73 -10.70 14.55
C LYS A 26 15.11 -9.22 14.62
N ALA A 27 14.75 -8.47 13.58
CA ALA A 27 14.53 -7.06 13.72
C ALA A 27 13.50 -7.03 14.83
N GLU A 28 13.93 -6.66 16.03
CA GLU A 28 13.04 -6.49 17.17
C GLU A 28 11.85 -5.71 16.64
N SER A 29 10.71 -6.40 16.60
CA SER A 29 9.45 -5.97 15.98
C SER A 29 8.76 -4.89 16.80
N ASN A 30 9.55 -4.04 17.45
CA ASN A 30 9.13 -2.79 18.02
C ASN A 30 9.93 -1.73 17.27
N PHE A 31 9.29 -1.07 16.30
CA PHE A 31 9.75 0.24 15.86
C PHE A 31 9.58 1.20 17.06
N ASP A 32 10.49 1.11 18.03
CA ASP A 32 10.76 2.22 18.92
C ASP A 32 11.42 3.26 18.05
N TRP A 33 10.74 4.39 17.85
CA TRP A 33 11.41 5.56 17.32
C TRP A 33 12.62 5.83 18.21
N LYS A 34 13.82 5.58 17.68
CA LYS A 34 15.07 5.95 18.32
C LYS A 34 15.60 7.16 17.58
N PRO A 35 15.73 8.33 18.24
CA PRO A 35 16.42 9.46 17.63
C PRO A 35 17.84 9.00 17.28
N ASP A 36 18.26 9.27 16.06
CA ASP A 36 19.58 8.89 15.59
C ASP A 36 20.61 9.82 16.24
N ILE A 37 21.26 9.35 17.32
CA ILE A 37 22.22 10.17 18.07
C ILE A 37 23.57 10.22 17.33
N ASN A 38 23.81 9.39 16.30
CA ASN A 38 25.12 9.29 15.63
C ASN A 38 25.11 9.05 14.10
N GLY A 39 23.95 8.95 13.43
CA GLY A 39 23.80 8.79 11.99
C GLY A 39 23.19 10.02 11.32
N THR A 40 23.27 10.09 9.98
CA THR A 40 22.98 11.24 9.11
C THR A 40 21.50 11.68 9.03
N ASN A 41 20.75 11.52 10.11
CA ASN A 41 19.30 11.67 10.17
C ASN A 41 18.92 12.84 11.10
N ASP A 42 18.92 14.06 10.54
CA ASP A 42 18.53 15.31 11.24
C ASP A 42 17.00 15.38 11.43
N TYR A 43 16.44 14.51 12.27
CA TYR A 43 14.98 14.40 12.44
C TYR A 43 14.56 14.53 13.90
N SER A 44 13.82 15.59 14.18
CA SER A 44 13.15 15.83 15.46
C SER A 44 11.66 15.59 15.30
N CYS A 45 11.10 14.67 16.09
CA CYS A 45 9.66 14.61 16.29
C CYS A 45 9.29 15.61 17.39
N ASN A 46 8.45 16.59 17.08
CA ASN A 46 7.93 17.45 18.14
C ASN A 46 6.75 16.73 18.84
N LEU A 47 7.03 16.26 20.05
CA LEU A 47 6.10 15.46 20.86
C LEU A 47 4.89 16.28 21.37
N ASP A 48 4.94 17.61 21.30
CA ASP A 48 3.83 18.46 21.75
C ASP A 48 2.58 18.30 20.88
N TYR A 49 2.75 17.91 19.60
CA TYR A 49 1.62 17.58 18.70
C TYR A 49 1.35 16.06 18.62
N CYS A 50 2.35 15.22 18.91
CA CYS A 50 2.19 13.76 18.99
C CYS A 50 1.78 13.34 20.40
N THR A 51 0.54 13.65 20.80
CA THR A 51 -0.01 13.18 22.07
C THR A 51 -0.66 11.81 21.89
N GLY A 52 -0.33 10.84 22.75
CA GLY A 52 -0.92 9.50 22.66
C GLY A 52 -0.13 8.47 23.45
N ASN A 53 -0.50 7.19 23.31
CA ASN A 53 0.35 6.10 23.80
C ASN A 53 1.65 6.00 22.97
N GLN A 54 2.66 5.26 23.45
CA GLN A 54 3.96 5.12 22.77
C GLN A 54 3.83 4.69 21.31
N PHE A 55 2.82 3.89 21.00
CA PHE A 55 2.49 3.45 19.66
C PHE A 55 2.02 4.61 18.74
N GLU A 56 1.07 5.42 19.21
CA GLU A 56 0.57 6.60 18.50
C GLU A 56 1.68 7.64 18.32
N VAL A 57 2.56 7.79 19.31
CA VAL A 57 3.74 8.65 19.22
C VAL A 57 4.69 8.15 18.14
N ASN A 58 5.06 6.86 18.13
CA ASN A 58 5.98 6.31 17.12
C ASN A 58 5.41 6.47 15.70
N ARG A 59 4.12 6.19 15.51
CA ARG A 59 3.42 6.42 14.24
C ARG A 59 3.40 7.91 13.87
N CYS A 60 3.02 8.78 14.79
CA CYS A 60 2.94 10.21 14.56
C CYS A 60 4.31 10.81 14.22
N CYS A 61 5.36 10.41 14.93
CA CYS A 61 6.74 10.82 14.68
C CYS A 61 7.27 10.32 13.35
N ALA A 62 6.90 9.11 12.93
CA ALA A 62 7.22 8.60 11.60
C ALA A 62 6.54 9.43 10.49
N CYS A 63 5.32 9.91 10.71
CA CYS A 63 4.53 10.63 9.70
C CYS A 63 4.72 12.13 9.66
N ALA A 64 4.98 12.76 10.79
CA ALA A 64 5.23 14.19 10.91
C ALA A 64 6.72 14.52 10.74
N HIS A 65 7.49 13.54 10.30
CA HIS A 65 8.89 13.67 9.97
C HIS A 65 9.11 14.73 8.89
N ILE A 66 9.52 15.92 9.32
CA ILE A 66 10.03 17.00 8.47
C ILE A 66 11.52 17.11 8.78
N ALA A 67 12.37 17.00 7.76
CA ALA A 67 13.78 17.35 7.85
C ALA A 67 13.89 18.81 8.33
N SER A 68 14.06 18.98 9.64
CA SER A 68 14.16 20.30 10.26
C SER A 68 15.61 20.68 10.09
N ASN A 69 15.90 21.35 8.96
CA ASN A 69 17.19 21.49 8.28
C ASN A 69 17.42 20.38 7.24
N VAL A 70 16.72 20.46 6.11
CA VAL A 70 17.20 19.77 4.89
C VAL A 70 18.59 20.34 4.60
N PRO A 71 19.69 19.57 4.72
CA PRO A 71 20.98 20.06 4.25
C PRO A 71 20.81 20.41 2.77
N GLU A 72 21.31 21.57 2.37
CA GLU A 72 21.26 22.04 0.98
C GLU A 72 21.82 20.95 0.07
N PHE A 73 20.94 20.22 -0.62
CA PHE A 73 21.36 19.14 -1.51
C PHE A 73 22.16 19.76 -2.65
N SER A 74 23.36 19.25 -2.89
CA SER A 74 24.09 19.68 -4.08
C SER A 74 23.38 19.12 -5.31
N PRO A 75 22.95 19.97 -6.26
CA PRO A 75 22.16 19.53 -7.39
C PRO A 75 23.07 18.80 -8.39
N LEU A 76 22.64 17.62 -8.82
CA LEU A 76 23.22 16.94 -9.96
C LEU A 76 22.47 17.35 -11.24
N HIS A 77 23.20 17.40 -12.34
CA HIS A 77 22.63 17.76 -13.64
C HIS A 77 22.51 16.55 -14.55
N ILE A 78 21.57 16.60 -15.48
CA ILE A 78 21.40 15.57 -16.49
C ILE A 78 21.91 16.07 -17.83
N GLU A 79 22.74 15.27 -18.47
CA GLU A 79 23.18 15.45 -19.84
C GLU A 79 22.53 14.39 -20.73
N ILE A 80 21.92 14.84 -21.83
CA ILE A 80 21.33 13.94 -22.83
C ILE A 80 22.42 13.56 -23.82
N ILE A 81 22.72 12.26 -23.93
CA ILE A 81 23.79 11.73 -24.76
C ILE A 81 23.36 11.65 -26.23
N ASN A 82 22.11 11.30 -26.49
CA ASN A 82 21.63 11.15 -27.86
C ASN A 82 20.12 11.34 -28.03
N ASN A 83 19.70 11.36 -29.30
CA ASN A 83 18.31 11.50 -29.74
C ASN A 83 17.42 10.30 -29.41
N LYS A 84 17.96 9.18 -28.92
CA LYS A 84 17.18 8.04 -28.41
C LYS A 84 16.71 8.26 -26.97
N GLY A 85 17.20 9.32 -26.31
CA GLY A 85 16.88 9.65 -24.93
C GLY A 85 17.76 8.94 -23.91
N GLU A 86 18.95 8.48 -24.32
CA GLU A 86 19.98 8.09 -23.35
C GLU A 86 20.52 9.33 -22.65
N SER A 87 20.74 9.22 -21.35
CA SER A 87 21.18 10.33 -20.51
C SER A 87 22.10 9.85 -19.40
N VAL A 88 22.92 10.76 -18.90
CA VAL A 88 23.80 10.55 -17.74
C VAL A 88 23.66 11.71 -16.78
N VAL A 89 23.92 11.40 -15.52
CA VAL A 89 24.05 12.36 -14.43
C VAL A 89 25.49 12.85 -14.38
N ILE A 90 25.69 14.15 -14.31
CA ILE A 90 27.00 14.78 -14.21
C ILE A 90 27.08 15.63 -12.93
N LEU A 91 28.25 15.57 -12.30
CA LEU A 91 28.64 16.46 -11.21
C LEU A 91 29.29 17.71 -11.77
N ASN A 92 28.90 18.88 -11.26
CA ASN A 92 29.70 20.06 -11.48
C ASN A 92 31.02 19.92 -10.70
N LYS A 93 32.16 20.25 -11.32
CA LYS A 93 33.49 20.19 -10.68
C LYS A 93 33.59 21.06 -9.41
N LYS A 94 32.69 22.03 -9.23
CA LYS A 94 32.63 22.89 -8.05
C LYS A 94 31.96 22.21 -6.84
N ASP A 95 31.18 21.15 -7.07
CA ASP A 95 30.36 20.48 -6.06
C ASP A 95 31.02 19.16 -5.59
N THR A 96 32.33 19.02 -5.81
CA THR A 96 33.10 17.85 -5.35
C THR A 96 33.21 17.84 -3.83
N GLY A 97 32.60 16.85 -3.18
CA GLY A 97 32.63 16.67 -1.72
C GLY A 97 31.26 16.74 -1.02
N ALA A 98 30.16 16.90 -1.77
CA ALA A 98 28.81 16.85 -1.22
C ALA A 98 28.47 15.46 -0.65
N VAL A 99 27.98 15.41 0.59
CA VAL A 99 27.59 14.16 1.27
C VAL A 99 26.17 13.74 0.90
N ASN A 100 25.30 14.70 0.59
CA ASN A 100 23.92 14.49 0.20
C ASN A 100 23.64 15.23 -1.10
N VAL A 101 23.24 14.50 -2.15
CA VAL A 101 22.94 15.06 -3.46
C VAL A 101 21.51 14.74 -3.88
N SER A 102 20.95 15.60 -4.72
CA SER A 102 19.64 15.41 -5.33
C SER A 102 19.71 15.64 -6.83
N ILE A 103 18.85 14.94 -7.57
CA ILE A 103 18.67 15.19 -9.00
C ILE A 103 17.26 15.73 -9.21
N THR A 104 17.14 16.85 -9.91
CA THR A 104 15.83 17.38 -10.35
C THR A 104 15.88 17.67 -11.84
N HIS A 105 15.06 16.94 -12.60
CA HIS A 105 14.85 17.16 -14.02
C HIS A 105 13.37 16.92 -14.33
N SER A 106 12.56 17.95 -14.13
CA SER A 106 11.12 17.89 -14.34
C SER A 106 10.69 18.60 -15.63
N ASN A 107 9.51 18.24 -16.15
CA ASN A 107 8.94 18.81 -17.38
C ASN A 107 9.85 18.63 -18.62
N GLY A 108 10.61 17.54 -18.63
CA GLY A 108 11.56 17.21 -19.69
C GLY A 108 11.04 16.12 -20.63
N TRP A 109 11.96 15.51 -21.38
CA TRP A 109 11.66 14.44 -22.34
C TRP A 109 12.36 13.11 -21.99
N LEU A 110 12.75 12.90 -20.73
CA LEU A 110 13.38 11.65 -20.33
C LEU A 110 12.44 10.48 -20.63
N ARG A 111 12.94 9.51 -21.41
CA ARG A 111 12.23 8.26 -21.72
C ARG A 111 12.71 7.09 -20.87
N HIS A 112 13.92 7.20 -20.36
CA HIS A 112 14.60 6.23 -19.52
C HIS A 112 15.32 6.97 -18.39
N PHE A 113 15.61 6.26 -17.31
CA PHE A 113 16.48 6.76 -16.26
C PHE A 113 17.91 6.94 -16.80
N PRO A 114 18.67 7.92 -16.29
CA PRO A 114 20.09 8.04 -16.60
C PRO A 114 20.87 6.76 -16.26
N SER A 115 21.80 6.35 -17.13
CA SER A 115 22.44 5.02 -17.03
C SER A 115 23.45 4.90 -15.89
N ASN A 116 23.94 6.01 -15.35
CA ASN A 116 25.00 6.05 -14.35
C ASN A 116 24.51 6.51 -12.96
N LEU A 117 23.21 6.38 -12.67
CA LEU A 117 22.66 6.70 -11.34
C LEU A 117 23.41 5.97 -10.20
N CYS A 118 23.79 4.71 -10.42
CA CYS A 118 24.50 3.90 -9.43
C CYS A 118 25.91 4.39 -9.08
N ASP A 119 26.48 5.31 -9.86
CA ASP A 119 27.75 5.95 -9.52
C ASP A 119 27.62 6.85 -8.28
N PHE A 120 26.37 7.23 -7.93
CA PHE A 120 26.01 8.14 -6.83
C PHE A 120 25.32 7.44 -5.66
N LYS A 121 25.49 6.12 -5.54
CA LYS A 121 24.76 5.26 -4.59
C LYS A 121 24.88 5.66 -3.11
N SER A 122 25.97 6.32 -2.71
CA SER A 122 26.24 6.66 -1.31
C SER A 122 25.69 8.03 -0.94
N GLU A 123 25.54 8.92 -1.92
CA GLU A 123 25.24 10.34 -1.73
C GLU A 123 23.82 10.70 -2.17
N LEU A 124 23.25 9.98 -3.14
CA LEU A 124 21.98 10.33 -3.77
C LEU A 124 20.80 10.06 -2.83
N LYS A 125 20.20 11.15 -2.33
CA LYS A 125 19.05 11.10 -1.40
C LYS A 125 17.72 11.34 -2.09
N SER A 126 17.66 12.14 -3.14
CA SER A 126 16.40 12.48 -3.79
C SER A 126 16.49 12.52 -5.32
N ILE A 127 15.49 11.94 -5.97
CA ILE A 127 15.30 11.99 -7.41
C ILE A 127 13.94 12.60 -7.71
N ASP A 128 13.90 13.62 -8.55
CA ASP A 128 12.70 14.18 -9.15
C ASP A 128 12.79 14.17 -10.68
N PHE A 129 12.07 13.23 -11.29
CA PHE A 129 11.87 13.11 -12.74
C PHE A 129 10.42 13.33 -13.14
N SER A 130 9.71 14.21 -12.43
CA SER A 130 8.29 14.49 -12.67
C SER A 130 8.02 15.06 -14.07
N TYR A 131 6.88 14.74 -14.66
CA TYR A 131 6.42 15.21 -15.96
C TYR A 131 7.42 14.96 -17.10
N ASN A 132 7.97 13.75 -17.14
CA ASN A 132 8.78 13.25 -18.26
C ASN A 132 7.98 12.21 -19.07
N HIS A 133 8.66 11.31 -19.79
CA HIS A 133 8.08 10.29 -20.65
C HIS A 133 8.59 8.88 -20.30
N ILE A 134 8.95 8.66 -19.04
CA ILE A 134 9.51 7.40 -18.57
C ILE A 134 8.41 6.34 -18.60
N LYS A 135 8.70 5.23 -19.29
CA LYS A 135 7.77 4.09 -19.44
C LYS A 135 8.24 2.83 -18.72
N VAL A 136 9.55 2.71 -18.51
CA VAL A 136 10.19 1.50 -18.02
C VAL A 136 11.02 1.86 -16.80
N TRP A 137 10.84 1.08 -15.74
CA TRP A 137 11.64 1.16 -14.53
C TRP A 137 13.10 0.81 -14.81
N ALA A 138 14.02 1.56 -14.22
CA ALA A 138 15.40 1.11 -14.07
C ALA A 138 15.54 0.24 -12.82
N ASN A 139 16.56 -0.60 -12.78
CA ASN A 139 16.97 -1.25 -11.55
C ASN A 139 17.71 -0.23 -10.68
N LEU A 140 17.08 0.17 -9.58
CA LEU A 140 17.61 1.16 -8.65
C LEU A 140 18.20 0.54 -7.37
N SER A 141 18.31 -0.79 -7.28
CA SER A 141 18.71 -1.48 -6.04
C SER A 141 20.09 -1.09 -5.48
N CYS A 142 20.92 -0.44 -6.31
CA CYS A 142 22.19 0.14 -5.89
C CYS A 142 22.02 1.38 -4.98
N LEU A 143 20.90 2.10 -5.06
CA LEU A 143 20.67 3.38 -4.38
C LEU A 143 20.11 3.20 -2.96
N TYR A 144 20.86 2.52 -2.10
CA TYR A 144 20.42 2.17 -0.74
C TYR A 144 20.20 3.38 0.19
N MET A 145 20.74 4.56 -0.18
CA MET A 145 20.55 5.84 0.52
C MET A 145 19.41 6.70 -0.04
N LEU A 146 18.75 6.26 -1.12
CA LEU A 146 17.67 7.01 -1.74
C LEU A 146 16.49 7.10 -0.79
N ASP A 147 16.04 8.32 -0.55
CA ASP A 147 14.99 8.65 0.41
C ASP A 147 13.65 8.98 -0.26
N SER A 148 13.73 9.76 -1.35
CA SER A 148 12.55 10.26 -2.05
C SER A 148 12.68 10.08 -3.56
N LEU A 149 11.64 9.50 -4.17
CA LEU A 149 11.54 9.27 -5.61
C LEU A 149 10.24 9.87 -6.17
N LYS A 150 10.36 10.93 -6.97
CA LYS A 150 9.21 11.55 -7.66
C LYS A 150 9.25 11.22 -9.15
N LEU A 151 8.21 10.54 -9.59
CA LEU A 151 7.97 10.10 -10.96
C LEU A 151 6.57 10.50 -11.43
N THR A 152 5.97 11.52 -10.80
CA THR A 152 4.67 12.09 -11.15
C THR A 152 4.59 12.38 -12.64
N GLY A 153 3.45 12.16 -13.29
CA GLY A 153 3.26 12.62 -14.68
C GLY A 153 4.12 11.90 -15.72
N ASN A 154 4.51 10.64 -15.46
CA ASN A 154 5.22 9.79 -16.43
C ASN A 154 4.24 8.81 -17.10
N ARG A 155 4.75 7.72 -17.67
CA ARG A 155 3.97 6.73 -18.44
C ARG A 155 4.23 5.31 -17.95
N LEU A 156 4.50 5.16 -16.67
CA LEU A 156 4.70 3.85 -16.03
C LEU A 156 3.37 3.11 -15.97
N THR A 157 3.39 1.80 -16.23
CA THR A 157 2.15 1.00 -16.35
C THR A 157 1.94 -0.03 -15.25
N THR A 158 2.99 -0.37 -14.51
CA THR A 158 2.96 -1.41 -13.46
C THR A 158 3.96 -1.08 -12.37
N VAL A 159 3.73 -1.58 -11.15
CA VAL A 159 4.73 -1.63 -10.08
C VAL A 159 4.90 -3.08 -9.67
N SER A 160 6.12 -3.62 -9.84
CA SER A 160 6.42 -5.01 -9.52
C SER A 160 7.01 -5.17 -8.12
N ASN A 161 7.01 -6.42 -7.62
CA ASN A 161 7.70 -6.75 -6.36
C ASN A 161 9.19 -6.38 -6.36
N SER A 162 9.83 -6.34 -7.52
CA SER A 162 11.25 -5.99 -7.68
C SER A 162 11.53 -4.49 -7.80
N THR A 163 10.50 -3.64 -7.91
CA THR A 163 10.68 -2.24 -8.28
C THR A 163 11.46 -1.43 -7.24
N PHE A 164 11.24 -1.69 -5.95
CA PHE A 164 11.92 -0.97 -4.85
C PHE A 164 12.87 -1.85 -4.02
N ILE A 165 13.18 -3.06 -4.47
CA ILE A 165 14.13 -3.93 -3.78
C ILE A 165 15.50 -3.24 -3.70
N GLY A 166 16.13 -3.28 -2.52
CA GLY A 166 17.44 -2.68 -2.25
C GLY A 166 17.40 -1.18 -1.91
N LEU A 167 16.24 -0.53 -2.02
CA LEU A 167 16.04 0.87 -1.65
C LEU A 167 15.71 1.00 -0.16
N TYR A 168 16.63 0.56 0.70
CA TYR A 168 16.38 0.40 2.15
C TYR A 168 16.03 1.69 2.89
N SER A 169 16.46 2.84 2.36
CA SER A 169 16.19 4.15 2.95
C SER A 169 14.97 4.85 2.32
N LEU A 170 14.29 4.23 1.35
CA LEU A 170 13.24 4.89 0.59
C LEU A 170 11.97 5.02 1.42
N ARG A 171 11.60 6.27 1.68
CA ARG A 171 10.45 6.62 2.54
C ARG A 171 9.27 7.18 1.76
N SER A 172 9.53 7.86 0.64
CA SER A 172 8.49 8.55 -0.13
C SER A 172 8.60 8.30 -1.62
N VAL A 173 7.48 7.90 -2.22
CA VAL A 173 7.35 7.66 -3.66
C VAL A 173 6.13 8.39 -4.18
N ASP A 174 6.30 9.20 -5.22
CA ASP A 174 5.20 9.82 -5.96
C ASP A 174 5.14 9.24 -7.38
N LEU A 175 4.10 8.45 -7.62
CA LEU A 175 3.76 7.83 -8.91
C LEU A 175 2.42 8.34 -9.45
N SER A 176 1.94 9.47 -8.94
CA SER A 176 0.68 10.04 -9.37
C SER A 176 0.72 10.43 -10.85
N PHE A 177 -0.44 10.49 -11.51
CA PHE A 177 -0.55 10.87 -12.93
C PHE A 177 0.31 10.00 -13.87
N ASN A 178 0.38 8.69 -13.62
CA ASN A 178 0.97 7.71 -14.53
C ASN A 178 -0.12 6.89 -15.25
N GLU A 179 0.27 5.79 -15.90
CA GLU A 179 -0.64 4.87 -16.58
C GLU A 179 -0.73 3.53 -15.84
N ILE A 180 -0.51 3.52 -14.51
CA ILE A 180 -0.39 2.30 -13.71
C ILE A 180 -1.73 1.58 -13.67
N ARG A 181 -1.74 0.30 -14.08
CA ARG A 181 -2.94 -0.55 -14.09
C ARG A 181 -2.93 -1.59 -12.98
N THR A 182 -1.75 -2.04 -12.57
CA THR A 182 -1.57 -3.12 -11.60
C THR A 182 -0.36 -2.88 -10.72
N ILE A 183 -0.45 -3.37 -9.48
CA ILE A 183 0.65 -3.52 -8.54
C ILE A 183 0.69 -5.00 -8.17
N ASP A 184 1.88 -5.59 -8.13
CA ASP A 184 2.05 -6.99 -7.74
C ASP A 184 1.57 -7.23 -6.30
N LEU A 185 1.18 -8.47 -6.01
CA LEU A 185 0.80 -8.90 -4.66
C LEU A 185 1.97 -8.68 -3.70
N HIS A 186 1.65 -8.27 -2.47
CA HIS A 186 2.62 -8.05 -1.38
C HIS A 186 3.73 -7.03 -1.66
N MET A 187 3.67 -6.28 -2.76
CA MET A 187 4.68 -5.31 -3.14
C MET A 187 4.90 -4.28 -2.03
N LEU A 188 3.82 -3.73 -1.45
CA LEU A 188 3.93 -2.77 -0.34
C LEU A 188 4.18 -3.46 1.01
N SER A 189 3.83 -4.74 1.14
CA SER A 189 4.03 -5.51 2.37
C SER A 189 5.41 -6.17 2.50
N ASP A 190 6.24 -6.19 1.45
CA ASP A 190 7.56 -6.85 1.46
C ASP A 190 8.47 -6.27 2.53
N GLN A 191 8.87 -7.06 3.54
CA GLN A 191 9.58 -6.60 4.73
C GLN A 191 10.90 -5.83 4.46
N SER A 192 11.49 -5.94 3.27
CA SER A 192 12.66 -5.15 2.88
C SER A 192 12.38 -3.68 2.52
N ILE A 193 11.10 -3.31 2.38
CA ILE A 193 10.66 -1.98 1.91
C ILE A 193 10.08 -1.17 3.08
N HIS A 194 10.52 0.08 3.26
CA HIS A 194 10.14 0.93 4.40
C HIS A 194 9.47 2.25 3.96
N LEU A 195 8.45 2.13 3.10
CA LEU A 195 7.71 3.27 2.57
C LEU A 195 6.71 3.83 3.60
N PHE A 196 6.82 5.13 3.87
CA PHE A 196 5.83 5.86 4.67
C PHE A 196 4.75 6.50 3.80
N ASN A 197 5.14 7.05 2.65
CA ASN A 197 4.24 7.77 1.76
C ASN A 197 4.35 7.24 0.35
N ILE A 198 3.25 6.74 -0.20
CA ILE A 198 3.16 6.40 -1.61
C ILE A 198 1.92 7.05 -2.23
N ASP A 199 2.13 7.79 -3.32
CA ASP A 199 1.06 8.38 -4.10
C ASP A 199 0.92 7.64 -5.43
N LEU A 200 -0.19 6.94 -5.60
CA LEU A 200 -0.61 6.22 -6.81
C LEU A 200 -1.89 6.84 -7.38
N SER A 201 -2.23 8.07 -6.97
CA SER A 201 -3.44 8.73 -7.42
C SER A 201 -3.39 9.06 -8.92
N ASN A 202 -4.55 9.23 -9.55
CA ASN A 202 -4.65 9.59 -10.97
C ASN A 202 -3.93 8.57 -11.88
N ASN A 203 -4.18 7.28 -11.64
CA ASN A 203 -3.71 6.18 -12.46
C ASN A 203 -4.91 5.44 -13.09
N LEU A 204 -4.69 4.22 -13.60
CA LEU A 204 -5.68 3.42 -14.34
C LEU A 204 -5.93 2.06 -13.65
N MET A 205 -5.76 1.99 -12.33
CA MET A 205 -5.92 0.75 -11.58
C MET A 205 -7.39 0.36 -11.51
N LYS A 206 -7.69 -0.90 -11.86
CA LYS A 206 -9.06 -1.47 -11.81
C LYS A 206 -9.31 -2.41 -10.65
N THR A 207 -8.23 -2.98 -10.13
CA THR A 207 -8.24 -3.95 -9.03
C THR A 207 -7.13 -3.57 -8.06
N LEU A 208 -7.40 -3.77 -6.77
CA LEU A 208 -6.41 -3.61 -5.72
C LEU A 208 -6.45 -4.83 -4.82
N ASP A 209 -5.32 -5.50 -4.64
CA ASP A 209 -5.27 -6.65 -3.76
C ASP A 209 -5.05 -6.21 -2.30
N ALA A 210 -5.76 -6.85 -1.37
CA ALA A 210 -5.67 -6.50 0.04
C ALA A 210 -4.30 -6.71 0.67
N SER A 211 -3.44 -7.57 0.08
CA SER A 211 -2.03 -7.69 0.50
C SER A 211 -1.26 -6.37 0.46
N ASN A 212 -1.67 -5.41 -0.38
CA ASN A 212 -1.05 -4.09 -0.48
C ASN A 212 -1.72 -3.03 0.42
N MET A 213 -2.71 -3.42 1.22
CA MET A 213 -3.44 -2.55 2.16
C MET A 213 -3.32 -3.05 3.61
N ILE A 214 -3.24 -4.37 3.79
CA ILE A 214 -3.01 -5.05 5.07
C ILE A 214 -1.51 -5.36 5.15
N ILE A 215 -0.75 -4.37 5.57
CA ILE A 215 0.71 -4.49 5.67
C ILE A 215 1.04 -4.96 7.09
N GLN A 216 1.46 -6.22 7.21
CA GLN A 216 1.93 -6.81 8.47
C GLN A 216 3.28 -6.21 8.89
N ASP A 217 3.45 -6.04 10.19
CA ASP A 217 4.57 -5.44 10.94
C ASP A 217 5.30 -4.21 10.33
N LYS A 218 4.58 -3.30 9.64
CA LYS A 218 5.14 -2.02 9.20
C LYS A 218 4.24 -0.80 9.38
N PHE A 219 4.87 0.30 9.76
CA PHE A 219 4.25 1.63 9.71
C PHE A 219 4.30 2.22 8.31
N PHE A 220 3.16 2.72 7.85
CA PHE A 220 3.06 3.68 6.77
C PHE A 220 2.21 4.86 7.25
N CYS A 221 2.27 5.97 6.53
CA CYS A 221 1.59 7.21 6.86
C CYS A 221 0.46 7.49 5.89
N LYS A 222 0.73 7.34 4.59
CA LYS A 222 -0.26 7.58 3.56
C LYS A 222 -0.03 6.69 2.34
N ILE A 223 -1.09 6.03 1.89
CA ILE A 223 -1.15 5.34 0.61
C ILE A 223 -2.32 5.95 -0.17
N ASP A 224 -2.03 6.66 -1.25
CA ASP A 224 -3.06 7.35 -2.05
C ASP A 224 -3.39 6.58 -3.33
N PHE A 225 -4.59 6.04 -3.43
CA PHE A 225 -5.13 5.43 -4.63
C PHE A 225 -6.20 6.29 -5.30
N SER A 226 -6.39 7.54 -4.85
CA SER A 226 -7.51 8.39 -5.31
C SER A 226 -7.51 8.57 -6.83
N HIS A 227 -8.68 8.84 -7.42
CA HIS A 227 -8.81 9.06 -8.87
C HIS A 227 -8.34 7.89 -9.74
N ASN A 228 -8.55 6.64 -9.28
CA ASN A 228 -8.39 5.42 -10.07
C ASN A 228 -9.76 4.85 -10.49
N GLU A 229 -9.75 3.63 -11.06
CA GLU A 229 -10.92 2.88 -11.53
C GLU A 229 -11.15 1.62 -10.68
N ILE A 230 -10.74 1.63 -9.41
CA ILE A 230 -10.76 0.45 -8.54
C ILE A 230 -12.20 0.10 -8.21
N GLN A 231 -12.65 -1.04 -8.76
CA GLN A 231 -14.01 -1.56 -8.54
C GLN A 231 -14.13 -2.45 -7.31
N GLY A 232 -13.05 -2.70 -6.57
CA GLY A 232 -13.10 -3.60 -5.43
C GLY A 232 -11.74 -4.15 -5.03
N LEU A 233 -11.69 -4.74 -3.84
CA LEU A 233 -10.52 -5.46 -3.37
C LEU A 233 -10.55 -6.90 -3.88
N THR A 234 -9.38 -7.41 -4.25
CA THR A 234 -9.17 -8.84 -4.43
C THR A 234 -8.45 -9.41 -3.21
N SER A 235 -8.67 -10.70 -2.94
CA SER A 235 -7.84 -11.49 -2.03
C SER A 235 -7.39 -12.72 -2.81
N LYS A 236 -6.26 -12.62 -3.52
CA LYS A 236 -5.70 -13.77 -4.24
C LYS A 236 -4.92 -14.72 -3.32
N VAL A 237 -4.73 -14.34 -2.05
CA VAL A 237 -3.92 -15.08 -1.09
C VAL A 237 -4.79 -15.40 0.12
N GLY A 238 -5.26 -16.65 0.19
CA GLY A 238 -6.08 -17.17 1.30
C GLY A 238 -5.34 -17.36 2.63
N THR A 239 -4.19 -16.69 2.82
CA THR A 239 -3.35 -16.81 4.01
C THR A 239 -2.72 -15.46 4.31
N LEU A 240 -3.37 -14.64 5.13
CA LEU A 240 -2.77 -13.37 5.56
C LEU A 240 -3.01 -13.02 7.03
N LEU A 241 -3.51 -13.94 7.85
CA LEU A 241 -3.98 -13.58 9.18
C LEU A 241 -3.66 -14.70 10.15
N GLU A 242 -2.37 -14.83 10.47
CA GLU A 242 -2.06 -15.36 11.78
C GLU A 242 -2.59 -14.35 12.81
N ASN A 243 -3.16 -14.86 13.91
CA ASN A 243 -3.90 -14.14 14.97
C ASN A 243 -3.08 -13.08 15.74
N GLU A 244 -2.01 -12.55 15.15
CA GLU A 244 -1.17 -11.54 15.76
C GLU A 244 -1.74 -10.14 15.54
N VAL A 245 -1.72 -9.34 16.60
CA VAL A 245 -2.20 -7.95 16.59
C VAL A 245 -1.41 -7.17 15.55
N HIS A 246 -2.01 -6.91 14.39
CA HIS A 246 -1.42 -6.06 13.36
C HIS A 246 -1.30 -4.62 13.85
N GLN A 247 -0.16 -4.26 14.44
CA GLN A 247 0.06 -2.93 15.02
C GLN A 247 0.35 -1.87 13.95
N ASN A 248 -0.31 -1.88 12.80
CA ASN A 248 0.09 -1.04 11.68
C ASN A 248 -1.04 -0.20 11.15
N GLY A 249 -0.69 1.01 10.70
CA GLY A 249 -1.51 1.70 9.72
C GLY A 249 -1.33 3.21 9.69
N GLY A 250 -1.35 3.73 8.48
CA GLY A 250 -1.59 5.14 8.16
C GLY A 250 -2.93 5.30 7.44
N ASP A 251 -3.06 6.34 6.65
CA ASP A 251 -4.28 6.62 5.90
C ASP A 251 -4.20 6.03 4.49
N ILE A 252 -5.18 5.19 4.14
CA ILE A 252 -5.37 4.68 2.79
C ILE A 252 -6.47 5.49 2.12
N LEU A 253 -6.13 6.25 1.09
CA LEU A 253 -7.06 7.15 0.41
C LEU A 253 -7.60 6.48 -0.85
N LEU A 254 -8.91 6.27 -0.89
CA LEU A 254 -9.68 5.70 -1.99
C LEU A 254 -10.71 6.73 -2.49
N ARG A 255 -10.30 7.99 -2.65
CA ARG A 255 -11.20 9.11 -2.95
C ARG A 255 -11.47 9.27 -4.45
N ASN A 256 -12.61 9.86 -4.78
CA ASN A 256 -12.97 10.24 -6.15
C ASN A 256 -12.77 9.07 -7.15
N MET A 257 -13.17 7.86 -6.77
CA MET A 257 -13.09 6.69 -7.67
C MET A 257 -14.06 6.87 -8.84
N ARG A 258 -13.63 6.50 -10.04
CA ARG A 258 -14.46 6.62 -11.26
C ARG A 258 -15.59 5.60 -11.30
N GLU A 259 -15.34 4.44 -10.69
CA GLU A 259 -16.25 3.31 -10.65
C GLU A 259 -16.79 3.12 -9.22
N GLU A 260 -17.97 2.51 -9.12
CA GLU A 260 -18.49 2.12 -7.82
C GLU A 260 -17.64 0.99 -7.23
N PHE A 261 -17.33 1.13 -5.95
CA PHE A 261 -16.59 0.13 -5.22
C PHE A 261 -17.52 -1.05 -4.89
N VAL A 262 -17.29 -2.17 -5.54
CA VAL A 262 -17.91 -3.45 -5.26
C VAL A 262 -17.01 -4.21 -4.31
N PHE A 263 -17.56 -4.65 -3.18
CA PHE A 263 -16.88 -5.64 -2.35
C PHE A 263 -16.91 -6.98 -3.08
N LYS A 264 -16.07 -7.18 -4.10
CA LYS A 264 -15.96 -8.46 -4.83
C LYS A 264 -15.46 -9.54 -3.87
N GLU A 265 -15.76 -10.80 -4.18
CA GLU A 265 -15.43 -11.97 -3.36
C GLU A 265 -14.00 -11.92 -2.85
N TRP A 266 -13.87 -11.37 -1.65
CA TRP A 266 -12.71 -11.45 -0.79
C TRP A 266 -12.66 -12.83 -0.09
N LEU A 267 -13.51 -13.77 -0.55
CA LEU A 267 -14.24 -14.71 0.30
C LEU A 267 -14.70 -16.01 -0.38
N SER A 268 -14.27 -16.34 -1.61
CA SER A 268 -14.72 -17.60 -2.23
C SER A 268 -14.28 -18.86 -1.46
N ASP A 269 -13.31 -18.74 -0.54
CA ASP A 269 -12.82 -19.86 0.29
C ASP A 269 -13.25 -19.79 1.77
N PHE A 270 -14.09 -18.83 2.15
CA PHE A 270 -14.21 -18.38 3.53
C PHE A 270 -15.61 -18.59 4.10
N ALA A 271 -16.04 -19.85 4.13
CA ALA A 271 -17.27 -20.27 4.79
C ALA A 271 -17.23 -20.11 6.34
N ASP A 272 -16.05 -19.87 6.93
CA ASP A 272 -15.82 -19.72 8.38
C ASP A 272 -15.46 -18.28 8.83
N ALA A 273 -15.52 -17.27 7.95
CA ALA A 273 -14.73 -16.03 8.04
C ALA A 273 -15.27 -14.83 8.85
N ILE A 274 -16.30 -14.97 9.69
CA ILE A 274 -16.67 -13.85 10.58
C ILE A 274 -15.55 -13.57 11.59
N GLU A 275 -14.86 -14.62 12.06
CA GLU A 275 -13.74 -14.51 13.00
C GLU A 275 -12.50 -13.88 12.35
N ASP A 276 -12.22 -14.22 11.08
CA ASP A 276 -11.12 -13.60 10.31
C ASP A 276 -11.38 -12.12 10.03
N TYR A 277 -12.63 -11.74 9.72
CA TYR A 277 -13.00 -10.35 9.52
C TYR A 277 -12.84 -9.50 10.76
N GLN A 278 -13.35 -10.00 11.89
CA GLN A 278 -13.14 -9.37 13.17
C GLN A 278 -11.64 -9.26 13.44
N THR A 279 -10.83 -10.29 13.19
CA THR A 279 -9.39 -10.25 13.42
C THR A 279 -8.68 -9.20 12.54
N ILE A 280 -8.95 -9.16 11.23
CA ILE A 280 -8.34 -8.17 10.31
C ILE A 280 -8.69 -6.75 10.73
N PHE A 281 -9.99 -6.48 10.80
CA PHE A 281 -10.47 -5.12 10.94
C PHE A 281 -10.45 -4.67 12.38
N SER A 282 -10.39 -5.54 13.39
CA SER A 282 -10.14 -5.16 14.79
C SER A 282 -8.66 -4.91 15.06
N ASN A 283 -7.75 -5.53 14.28
CA ASN A 283 -6.33 -5.33 14.45
C ASN A 283 -5.78 -4.16 13.62
N PHE A 284 -6.30 -3.88 12.42
CA PHE A 284 -5.82 -2.77 11.58
C PHE A 284 -5.95 -1.40 12.27
N ARG A 285 -4.86 -0.70 12.56
CA ARG A 285 -4.89 0.60 13.28
C ARG A 285 -4.89 1.83 12.33
N GLY A 286 -4.92 1.63 11.02
CA GLY A 286 -5.00 2.69 10.02
C GLY A 286 -6.42 3.21 9.77
N THR A 287 -6.55 4.12 8.80
CA THR A 287 -7.86 4.60 8.34
C THR A 287 -8.01 4.46 6.82
N TYR A 288 -9.25 4.31 6.38
CA TYR A 288 -9.67 4.44 5.00
C TYR A 288 -10.37 5.78 4.81
N ASP A 289 -10.15 6.42 3.67
CA ASP A 289 -10.85 7.64 3.26
C ASP A 289 -11.38 7.47 1.84
N ILE A 290 -12.69 7.46 1.71
CA ILE A 290 -13.41 7.14 0.47
C ILE A 290 -14.15 8.36 -0.08
N LYS A 291 -13.79 9.57 0.35
CA LYS A 291 -14.54 10.77 0.03
C LYS A 291 -14.84 10.87 -1.47
N ASN A 292 -16.09 11.20 -1.80
CA ASN A 292 -16.61 11.28 -3.16
C ASN A 292 -16.50 9.97 -3.97
N SER A 293 -16.38 8.82 -3.32
CA SER A 293 -16.50 7.50 -3.93
C SER A 293 -17.82 6.87 -3.50
N LYS A 294 -18.38 6.03 -4.37
CA LYS A 294 -19.66 5.33 -4.12
C LYS A 294 -19.42 3.84 -3.96
N VAL A 295 -20.29 3.19 -3.19
CA VAL A 295 -20.26 1.73 -2.97
C VAL A 295 -21.45 1.06 -3.63
N HIS A 296 -21.22 -0.12 -4.20
CA HIS A 296 -22.28 -1.05 -4.55
C HIS A 296 -22.75 -1.78 -3.29
N CYS A 297 -23.90 -1.37 -2.76
CA CYS A 297 -24.47 -1.86 -1.50
C CYS A 297 -25.27 -3.13 -1.70
N ASP A 298 -24.55 -4.24 -1.87
CA ASP A 298 -25.10 -5.58 -2.06
C ASP A 298 -25.09 -6.41 -0.76
N CYS A 299 -25.42 -7.70 -0.89
CA CYS A 299 -25.47 -8.63 0.23
C CYS A 299 -24.18 -8.65 1.07
N ARG A 300 -23.02 -8.34 0.49
CA ARG A 300 -21.71 -8.44 1.12
C ARG A 300 -21.50 -7.27 2.06
N VAL A 301 -21.86 -6.06 1.62
CA VAL A 301 -21.98 -4.89 2.51
C VAL A 301 -23.01 -5.17 3.61
N GLY A 302 -24.12 -5.84 3.27
CA GLY A 302 -25.13 -6.25 4.25
C GLY A 302 -24.58 -7.19 5.34
N ARG A 303 -23.74 -8.17 4.98
CA ARG A 303 -23.06 -9.03 5.96
C ARG A 303 -22.13 -8.22 6.88
N PHE A 304 -21.34 -7.29 6.33
CA PHE A 304 -20.48 -6.43 7.15
C PHE A 304 -21.25 -5.62 8.18
N LEU A 305 -22.35 -4.99 7.75
CA LEU A 305 -23.23 -4.23 8.65
C LEU A 305 -23.86 -5.10 9.74
N LYS A 306 -24.17 -6.37 9.42
CA LYS A 306 -24.77 -7.31 10.36
C LYS A 306 -23.78 -7.83 11.41
N TYR A 307 -22.55 -8.17 11.00
CA TYR A 307 -21.62 -8.90 11.86
C TYR A 307 -20.51 -8.03 12.48
N CYS A 308 -20.05 -6.98 11.78
CA CYS A 308 -18.91 -6.16 12.21
C CYS A 308 -19.16 -4.63 12.05
N PRO A 309 -20.29 -4.06 12.51
CA PRO A 309 -20.61 -2.65 12.29
C PRO A 309 -19.62 -1.68 12.96
N ASN A 310 -19.11 -2.04 14.15
CA ASN A 310 -18.17 -1.20 14.90
C ASN A 310 -16.79 -1.14 14.24
N ASP A 311 -16.30 -2.26 13.70
CA ASP A 311 -15.02 -2.29 12.99
C ASP A 311 -15.08 -1.45 11.71
N PHE A 312 -16.20 -1.53 10.98
CA PHE A 312 -16.44 -0.73 9.78
C PHE A 312 -16.45 0.78 10.08
N TYR A 313 -17.01 1.17 11.23
CA TYR A 313 -17.01 2.56 11.68
C TYR A 313 -15.62 3.03 12.16
N ARG A 314 -14.86 2.16 12.86
CA ARG A 314 -13.55 2.50 13.46
C ARG A 314 -12.47 2.81 12.44
N ILE A 315 -12.39 2.05 11.36
CA ILE A 315 -11.33 2.17 10.36
C ILE A 315 -11.50 3.40 9.47
N TYR A 316 -12.33 4.38 9.86
CA TYR A 316 -12.73 5.49 9.02
C TYR A 316 -12.24 6.85 9.50
N LYS A 317 -11.71 7.68 8.58
CA LYS A 317 -10.98 8.90 8.92
C LYS A 317 -11.85 10.08 9.42
N SER A 318 -13.14 10.16 9.06
CA SER A 318 -14.01 11.28 9.47
C SER A 318 -15.49 10.92 9.52
N LYS A 319 -16.26 11.47 10.47
CA LYS A 319 -17.73 11.33 10.49
C LYS A 319 -18.42 11.93 9.25
N ASP A 320 -17.80 12.88 8.55
CA ASP A 320 -18.42 13.65 7.46
C ASP A 320 -18.34 12.97 6.09
N ASN A 321 -17.70 11.81 5.98
CA ASN A 321 -17.43 11.18 4.70
C ASN A 321 -18.01 9.74 4.66
N GLU A 322 -19.25 9.52 5.07
CA GLU A 322 -19.82 8.17 5.14
C GLU A 322 -19.77 7.42 3.80
N PHE A 323 -19.73 6.08 3.85
CA PHE A 323 -19.88 5.26 2.65
C PHE A 323 -21.26 5.51 2.05
N ILE A 324 -21.31 6.14 0.88
CA ILE A 324 -22.57 6.41 0.20
C ILE A 324 -22.82 5.31 -0.82
N CYS A 325 -23.97 4.69 -0.74
CA CYS A 325 -24.42 3.72 -1.73
C CYS A 325 -24.64 4.42 -3.08
N GLY A 326 -23.97 3.91 -4.13
CA GLY A 326 -24.23 4.28 -5.52
C GLY A 326 -25.25 3.38 -6.19
N SER A 327 -25.46 2.19 -5.64
CA SER A 327 -26.43 1.21 -6.10
C SER A 327 -26.70 0.19 -4.98
N PRO A 328 -27.78 -0.62 -5.07
CA PRO A 328 -28.87 -0.58 -6.05
C PRO A 328 -29.72 0.71 -5.97
N GLU A 329 -30.62 0.92 -6.93
CA GLU A 329 -31.39 2.17 -7.13
C GLU A 329 -32.08 2.68 -5.84
N LYS A 330 -32.64 1.78 -5.03
CA LYS A 330 -33.33 2.13 -3.78
C LYS A 330 -32.39 2.62 -2.68
N LEU A 331 -31.09 2.30 -2.78
CA LEU A 331 -30.08 2.70 -1.80
C LEU A 331 -29.25 3.90 -2.27
N VAL A 332 -29.48 4.44 -3.47
CA VAL A 332 -28.67 5.54 -4.01
C VAL A 332 -28.68 6.74 -3.07
N ASN A 333 -27.48 7.27 -2.78
CA ASN A 333 -27.24 8.40 -1.88
C ASN A 333 -27.59 8.15 -0.40
N ILE A 334 -27.90 6.90 -0.03
CA ILE A 334 -28.05 6.49 1.37
C ILE A 334 -26.67 6.14 1.91
N SER A 335 -26.40 6.62 3.12
CA SER A 335 -25.23 6.18 3.88
C SER A 335 -25.36 4.71 4.26
N VAL A 336 -24.33 3.91 4.00
CA VAL A 336 -24.23 2.50 4.38
C VAL A 336 -24.53 2.32 5.88
N PHE A 337 -24.08 3.24 6.72
CA PHE A 337 -24.33 3.19 8.18
C PHE A 337 -25.74 3.68 8.56
N GLY A 338 -26.38 4.44 7.68
CA GLY A 338 -27.76 4.90 7.84
C GLY A 338 -28.80 3.88 7.35
N ILE A 339 -28.38 2.74 6.78
CA ILE A 339 -29.30 1.69 6.33
C ILE A 339 -29.95 1.02 7.56
N PRO A 340 -31.28 1.11 7.73
CA PRO A 340 -31.95 0.47 8.86
C PRO A 340 -31.92 -1.05 8.73
N LEU A 341 -31.29 -1.74 9.68
CA LEU A 341 -31.16 -3.21 9.68
C LEU A 341 -32.48 -3.99 9.86
N TYR A 342 -33.57 -3.30 10.17
CA TYR A 342 -34.87 -3.90 10.50
C TYR A 342 -35.98 -3.54 9.49
N ASP A 343 -35.62 -2.87 8.40
CA ASP A 343 -36.55 -2.37 7.38
C ASP A 343 -36.37 -3.15 6.07
N ASP A 344 -37.40 -3.16 5.21
CA ASP A 344 -37.41 -3.84 3.91
C ASP A 344 -36.29 -3.32 2.98
N VAL A 345 -35.76 -2.12 3.29
CA VAL A 345 -34.60 -1.49 2.66
C VAL A 345 -33.33 -2.36 2.76
N PHE A 346 -33.14 -3.10 3.87
CA PHE A 346 -32.00 -4.00 4.04
C PHE A 346 -32.10 -5.25 3.15
N ASP A 347 -33.33 -5.69 2.87
CA ASP A 347 -33.59 -6.83 1.99
C ASP A 347 -33.26 -6.54 0.51
N GLU A 348 -33.04 -5.27 0.13
CA GLU A 348 -32.61 -4.87 -1.23
C GLU A 348 -31.14 -5.16 -1.52
N MET A 349 -30.34 -5.45 -0.48
CA MET A 349 -28.92 -5.73 -0.58
C MET A 349 -28.70 -7.16 -1.13
N ILE A 350 -28.88 -7.36 -2.43
CA ILE A 350 -28.83 -8.67 -3.08
C ILE A 350 -27.55 -8.80 -3.91
N CYS A 351 -26.88 -9.96 -3.83
CA CYS A 351 -25.72 -10.29 -4.66
C CYS A 351 -25.89 -11.67 -5.31
N GLU A 352 -25.22 -11.91 -6.43
CA GLU A 352 -25.16 -13.25 -7.04
C GLU A 352 -24.12 -14.14 -6.34
N VAL A 353 -24.44 -15.43 -6.17
CA VAL A 353 -23.57 -16.43 -5.55
C VAL A 353 -23.33 -17.57 -6.53
N TRP A 354 -22.06 -17.97 -6.68
CA TRP A 354 -21.66 -19.02 -7.62
C TRP A 354 -21.37 -20.35 -6.94
N ASP A 355 -20.94 -20.33 -5.67
CA ASP A 355 -20.62 -21.53 -4.91
C ASP A 355 -21.85 -22.40 -4.68
N HIS A 356 -21.71 -23.69 -5.01
CA HIS A 356 -22.78 -24.69 -4.93
C HIS A 356 -24.05 -24.29 -5.70
N CYS A 357 -23.98 -23.31 -6.61
CA CYS A 357 -25.11 -22.91 -7.41
C CYS A 357 -25.34 -23.91 -8.56
N PRO A 358 -26.52 -24.54 -8.66
CA PRO A 358 -26.81 -25.47 -9.75
C PRO A 358 -26.62 -24.79 -11.12
N ARG A 359 -26.04 -25.50 -12.11
CA ARG A 359 -25.65 -25.00 -13.46
C ARG A 359 -26.77 -24.39 -14.33
N LYS A 360 -27.98 -24.23 -13.81
CA LYS A 360 -29.15 -23.58 -14.45
C LYS A 360 -29.93 -22.64 -13.53
N CYS A 361 -29.48 -22.47 -12.30
CA CYS A 361 -30.12 -21.59 -11.34
C CYS A 361 -29.37 -20.24 -11.32
N LYS A 362 -30.12 -19.17 -11.08
CA LYS A 362 -29.55 -17.91 -10.62
C LYS A 362 -29.64 -17.93 -9.10
N CYS A 363 -28.52 -18.19 -8.43
CA CYS A 363 -28.46 -18.15 -6.97
C CYS A 363 -28.13 -16.74 -6.53
N VAL A 364 -28.92 -16.24 -5.58
CA VAL A 364 -28.70 -14.94 -4.98
C VAL A 364 -28.65 -15.10 -3.49
N GLU A 365 -27.84 -14.27 -2.86
CA GLU A 365 -27.89 -14.08 -1.44
C GLU A 365 -28.54 -12.75 -1.12
N GLN A 366 -29.37 -12.80 -0.11
CA GLN A 366 -30.12 -11.69 0.43
C GLN A 366 -29.97 -11.80 1.95
N PRO A 367 -29.58 -10.72 2.64
CA PRO A 367 -29.46 -10.72 4.08
C PRO A 367 -30.86 -10.67 4.71
N ARG A 368 -31.60 -11.78 4.62
CA ARG A 368 -32.99 -11.88 5.12
C ARG A 368 -33.06 -11.72 6.64
N ARG A 369 -34.11 -11.05 7.08
CA ARG A 369 -34.58 -10.90 8.46
C ARG A 369 -34.70 -12.21 9.27
N GLU A 370 -35.06 -13.34 8.64
CA GLU A 370 -35.55 -14.57 9.32
C GLU A 370 -34.69 -15.84 9.11
N ARG A 371 -33.41 -15.74 8.74
CA ARG A 371 -32.53 -16.95 8.74
C ARG A 371 -32.01 -17.33 10.15
N LEU A 372 -32.51 -16.69 11.20
CA LEU A 372 -32.35 -17.14 12.58
C LEU A 372 -33.33 -18.29 12.84
N LEU A 373 -32.83 -19.51 12.71
CA LEU A 373 -33.14 -20.57 13.66
C LEU A 373 -31.85 -20.98 14.34
#